data_AF-A0A4V1SC19-F1
#
_entry.id   AF-A0A4V1SC19-F1
#
_cell.length_a   1.000
_cell.length_b   1.000
_cell.length_c   1.000
_cell.angle_alpha   90.00
_cell.angle_beta   90.00
_cell.angle_gamma   90.00
#
_symmetry.space_group_name_H-M   'P 1'
#
loop_
_entity.id
_entity.type
_entity.pdbx_description
1 polymer ?
#
loop_
_entity_poly.entity_id
_entity_poly.type
_entity_poly.pdbx_seq_one_letter_code
_entity_poly.pdbx_strand_id
1 'polypeptide(L)'
;MESDTDLLHRFATTGEEAAFSLLVSRHAGMMQGVALRCTGDPALAEEVTQAVFVILMRKARALRHECLAGWLHRTTFLEARNAGRKAARYRLALQRFGSLFSPPAPVPDEEILPYLD
;
A
#
# COMPACT_ATOMS: atom_id res chain seq x y z
N MET A 1 -18.49 0.81 25.64
CA MET A 1 -17.76 0.64 24.37
C MET A 1 -16.55 1.54 24.43
N GLU A 2 -15.34 0.99 24.35
CA GLU A 2 -14.08 1.75 24.50
C GLU A 2 -13.82 2.62 23.26
N SER A 3 -13.40 3.88 23.47
CA SER A 3 -13.19 4.83 22.39
C SER A 3 -11.88 4.56 21.65
N ASP A 4 -11.80 5.02 20.40
CA ASP A 4 -10.57 4.87 19.61
C ASP A 4 -9.37 5.62 20.23
N THR A 5 -9.63 6.73 20.91
CA THR A 5 -8.62 7.49 21.64
C THR A 5 -8.07 6.70 22.82
N ASP A 6 -8.94 6.01 23.58
CA ASP A 6 -8.53 5.18 24.72
C ASP A 6 -7.68 3.99 24.27
N LEU A 7 -8.12 3.31 23.20
CA LEU A 7 -7.38 2.19 22.60
C LEU A 7 -5.99 2.63 22.10
N LEU A 8 -5.94 3.77 21.41
CA LEU A 8 -4.68 4.32 20.91
C LEU A 8 -3.75 4.74 22.05
N HIS A 9 -4.30 5.34 23.11
CA HIS A 9 -3.54 5.73 24.29
C HIS A 9 -2.95 4.52 25.03
N ARG A 10 -3.75 3.47 25.25
CA ARG A 10 -3.27 2.21 25.85
C ARG A 10 -2.13 1.63 25.03
N PHE A 11 -2.34 1.43 23.73
CA PHE A 11 -1.27 0.96 22.85
C PHE A 11 0.00 1.84 22.92
N ALA A 12 -0.15 3.16 22.88
CA ALA A 12 0.99 4.09 22.89
C ALA A 12 1.80 4.06 24.21
N THR A 13 1.14 3.79 25.33
CA THR A 13 1.74 3.81 26.68
C THR A 13 2.25 2.44 27.13
N THR A 14 1.47 1.38 26.91
CA THR A 14 1.75 0.04 27.43
C THR A 14 2.23 -0.93 26.36
N GLY A 15 2.10 -0.60 25.07
CA GLY A 15 2.39 -1.52 23.96
C GLY A 15 1.32 -2.60 23.79
N GLU A 16 0.12 -2.40 24.33
CA GLU A 16 -0.93 -3.43 24.30
C GLU A 16 -1.44 -3.75 22.88
N GLU A 17 -1.03 -4.90 22.36
CA GLU A 17 -1.37 -5.35 21.01
C GLU A 17 -2.87 -5.57 20.79
N ALA A 18 -3.60 -6.02 21.82
CA ALA A 18 -5.04 -6.22 21.74
C ALA A 18 -5.80 -4.91 21.47
N ALA A 19 -5.36 -3.81 22.07
CA ALA A 19 -5.93 -2.49 21.83
C ALA A 19 -5.70 -2.03 20.37
N PHE A 20 -4.50 -2.29 19.84
CA PHE A 20 -4.18 -2.00 18.44
C PHE A 20 -4.97 -2.87 17.46
N SER A 21 -5.10 -4.17 17.73
CA SER A 21 -5.88 -5.10 16.90
C SER A 21 -7.35 -4.67 16.81
N LEU A 22 -7.92 -4.15 17.90
CA LEU A 22 -9.27 -3.60 17.89
C LEU A 22 -9.37 -2.34 17.02
N LEU A 23 -8.37 -1.46 17.03
CA LEU A 23 -8.31 -0.31 16.11
C LEU A 23 -8.22 -0.77 14.65
N VAL A 24 -7.37 -1.75 14.35
CA VAL A 24 -7.22 -2.31 13.01
C VAL A 24 -8.56 -2.88 12.52
N SER A 25 -9.21 -3.72 13.31
CA SER A 25 -10.49 -4.33 12.91
C SER A 25 -11.60 -3.31 12.64
N ARG A 26 -11.65 -2.22 13.41
CA ARG A 26 -12.62 -1.13 13.22
C ARG A 26 -12.38 -0.31 11.96
N HIS A 27 -11.11 -0.01 11.65
CA HIS A 27 -10.77 0.95 10.60
C HIS A 27 -10.32 0.34 9.28
N ALA A 28 -9.97 -0.95 9.25
CA ALA A 28 -9.47 -1.64 8.06
C ALA A 28 -10.42 -1.49 6.86
N GLY A 29 -11.74 -1.70 7.05
CA GLY A 29 -12.70 -1.60 5.96
C GLY A 29 -12.80 -0.19 5.35
N MET A 30 -12.75 0.85 6.20
CA MET A 30 -12.75 2.24 5.75
C MET A 30 -11.49 2.58 4.97
N MET A 31 -10.32 2.20 5.50
CA MET A 31 -9.03 2.43 4.86
C MET A 31 -8.91 1.68 3.53
N GLN A 32 -9.29 0.41 3.50
CA GLN A 32 -9.35 -0.39 2.26
C GLN A 32 -10.25 0.27 1.21
N GLY A 33 -11.44 0.74 1.59
CA GLY A 33 -12.33 1.44 0.67
C GLY A 33 -11.76 2.76 0.14
N VAL A 34 -11.06 3.54 0.98
CA VAL A 34 -10.38 4.78 0.54
C VAL A 34 -9.24 4.45 -0.42
N ALA A 35 -8.38 3.50 -0.07
CA ALA A 35 -7.24 3.11 -0.87
C ALA A 35 -7.69 2.55 -2.23
N LEU A 36 -8.67 1.65 -2.25
CA LEU A 36 -9.22 1.06 -3.47
C LEU A 36 -9.81 2.10 -4.42
N ARG A 37 -10.55 3.10 -3.91
CA ARG A 37 -11.06 4.20 -4.75
C ARG A 37 -9.96 5.07 -5.34
N CYS A 38 -8.81 5.17 -4.65
CA CYS A 38 -7.69 5.97 -5.11
C CYS A 38 -6.78 5.22 -6.09
N THR A 39 -6.57 3.91 -5.90
CA THR A 39 -5.63 3.10 -6.68
C THR A 39 -6.29 2.36 -7.83
N GLY A 40 -7.57 1.96 -7.67
CA GLY A 40 -8.26 1.03 -8.57
C GLY A 40 -7.68 -0.40 -8.56
N ASP A 41 -6.76 -0.69 -7.64
CA ASP A 41 -5.99 -1.94 -7.56
C ASP A 41 -6.12 -2.50 -6.13
N PRO A 42 -6.76 -3.67 -5.96
CA PRO A 42 -6.94 -4.31 -4.65
C PRO A 42 -5.63 -4.66 -3.94
N ALA A 43 -4.61 -5.13 -4.67
CA ALA A 43 -3.33 -5.49 -4.08
C ALA A 43 -2.59 -4.24 -3.58
N LEU A 44 -2.57 -3.19 -4.39
CA LEU A 44 -1.97 -1.92 -3.99
C LEU A 44 -2.75 -1.25 -2.84
N ALA A 45 -4.07 -1.43 -2.78
CA ALA A 45 -4.90 -0.93 -1.69
C ALA A 45 -4.58 -1.62 -0.35
N GLU A 46 -4.32 -2.94 -0.39
CA GLU A 46 -3.89 -3.69 0.77
C GLU A 46 -2.51 -3.22 1.27
N GLU A 47 -1.54 -3.07 0.36
CA GLU A 47 -0.20 -2.55 0.70
C GLU A 47 -0.28 -1.17 1.37
N VAL A 48 -1.10 -0.27 0.83
CA VAL A 48 -1.34 1.06 1.40
C VAL A 48 -1.92 0.95 2.81
N THR A 49 -2.93 0.10 3.00
CA THR A 49 -3.59 -0.08 4.30
C THR A 49 -2.59 -0.58 5.35
N GLN A 50 -1.76 -1.57 5.00
CA GLN A 50 -0.69 -2.07 5.86
C GLN A 50 0.34 -0.98 6.20
N ALA A 51 0.79 -0.22 5.19
CA ALA A 51 1.74 0.87 5.39
C ALA A 51 1.21 1.94 6.36
N VAL A 52 -0.08 2.29 6.26
CA VAL A 52 -0.71 3.26 7.16
C VAL A 52 -0.81 2.73 8.58
N PHE A 53 -1.09 1.44 8.80
CA PHE A 53 -1.03 0.85 10.14
C PHE A 53 0.38 0.88 10.73
N VAL A 54 1.42 0.67 9.93
CA VAL A 54 2.81 0.85 10.37
C VAL A 54 3.09 2.32 10.75
N ILE A 55 2.58 3.27 9.97
CA ILE A 55 2.70 4.71 10.29
C ILE A 55 1.95 5.03 11.60
N LEU A 56 0.75 4.47 11.80
CA LEU A 56 -0.02 4.63 13.03
C LEU A 56 0.77 4.12 14.23
N MET A 57 1.35 2.91 14.16
CA MET A 57 2.16 2.35 15.24
C MET A 57 3.31 3.29 15.64
N ARG A 58 4.01 3.84 14.64
CA ARG A 58 5.14 4.76 14.87
C ARG A 58 4.72 6.13 15.42
N LYS A 59 3.50 6.59 15.10
CA LYS A 59 2.98 7.91 15.47
C LYS A 59 2.00 7.91 16.64
N ALA A 60 1.64 6.74 17.18
CA ALA A 60 0.60 6.59 18.20
C ALA A 60 0.79 7.54 19.41
N ARG A 61 2.04 7.76 19.85
CA ARG A 61 2.34 8.69 20.97
C ARG A 61 2.12 10.17 20.65
N ALA A 62 2.25 10.56 19.38
CA ALA A 62 2.07 11.93 18.94
C ALA A 62 0.59 12.28 18.66
N LEU A 63 -0.26 11.27 18.42
CA LEU A 63 -1.66 11.41 18.07
C LEU A 63 -2.56 11.39 19.31
N ARG A 64 -2.45 12.41 20.18
CA ARG A 64 -3.20 12.43 21.47
C ARG A 64 -4.55 13.15 21.42
N HIS A 65 -4.84 13.96 20.41
CA HIS A 65 -6.06 14.80 20.35
C HIS A 65 -6.71 14.89 18.96
N GLU A 66 -6.28 14.03 18.02
CA GLU A 66 -6.85 14.02 16.67
C GLU A 66 -7.99 13.01 16.58
N CYS A 67 -9.02 13.34 15.80
CA CYS A 67 -10.01 12.34 15.40
C CYS A 67 -9.30 11.25 14.61
N LEU A 68 -9.08 10.08 15.22
CA LEU A 68 -8.30 9.00 14.63
C LEU A 68 -8.84 8.59 13.26
N ALA A 69 -10.16 8.49 13.12
CA ALA A 69 -10.79 8.17 11.83
C ALA A 69 -10.45 9.21 10.75
N GLY A 70 -10.48 10.51 11.08
CA GLY A 70 -10.11 11.58 10.17
C GLY A 70 -8.62 11.56 9.80
N TRP A 71 -7.75 11.29 10.77
CA TRP A 71 -6.32 11.14 10.54
C TRP A 71 -6.00 9.92 9.66
N LEU A 72 -6.64 8.77 9.92
CA LEU A 72 -6.50 7.55 9.12
C LEU A 72 -6.99 7.75 7.70
N HIS A 73 -8.16 8.37 7.52
CA HIS A 73 -8.68 8.68 6.19
C HIS A 73 -7.70 9.56 5.40
N ARG A 74 -7.22 10.65 6.00
CA ARG A 74 -6.28 11.58 5.34
C ARG A 74 -4.95 10.89 5.01
N THR A 75 -4.39 10.14 5.95
CA THR A 75 -3.12 9.44 5.75
C THR A 75 -3.25 8.37 4.67
N THR A 76 -4.32 7.59 4.68
CA THR A 76 -4.63 6.59 3.65
C THR A 76 -4.76 7.21 2.27
N PHE A 77 -5.48 8.34 2.15
CA PHE A 77 -5.60 9.05 0.88
C PHE A 77 -4.24 9.53 0.34
N LEU A 78 -3.38 10.07 1.20
CA LEU A 78 -2.05 10.55 0.81
C LEU A 78 -1.14 9.38 0.39
N GLU A 79 -1.12 8.30 1.16
CA GLU A 79 -0.32 7.11 0.86
C GLU A 79 -0.82 6.43 -0.43
N ALA A 80 -2.13 6.30 -0.62
CA ALA A 80 -2.69 5.75 -1.86
C ALA A 80 -2.28 6.57 -3.10
N ARG A 81 -2.32 7.91 -3.00
CA ARG A 81 -1.85 8.79 -4.10
C ARG A 81 -0.36 8.66 -4.36
N ASN A 82 0.44 8.40 -3.34
CA ASN A 82 1.88 8.20 -3.49
C ASN A 82 2.17 6.83 -4.12
N ALA A 83 1.49 5.78 -3.65
CA ALA A 83 1.57 4.42 -4.18
C ALA A 83 1.17 4.38 -5.66
N GLY A 84 0.05 4.99 -6.05
CA GLY A 84 -0.38 5.07 -7.44
C GLY A 84 0.62 5.80 -8.33
N ARG A 85 1.22 6.91 -7.84
CA ARG A 85 2.29 7.62 -8.55
C ARG A 85 3.54 6.76 -8.72
N LYS A 86 3.93 6.01 -7.69
CA LYS A 86 5.08 5.09 -7.74
C LYS A 86 4.83 3.95 -8.73
N ALA A 87 3.65 3.34 -8.70
CA ALA A 87 3.26 2.28 -9.62
C ALA A 87 3.24 2.77 -11.09
N ALA A 88 2.70 3.96 -11.35
CA ALA A 88 2.70 4.55 -12.69
C ALA A 88 4.13 4.80 -13.21
N ARG A 89 5.03 5.34 -12.37
CA ARG A 89 6.44 5.53 -12.71
C ARG A 89 7.16 4.21 -12.99
N TYR A 90 6.88 3.19 -12.19
CA TYR A 90 7.45 1.85 -12.36
C TYR A 90 7.01 1.22 -13.70
N ARG A 91 5.72 1.31 -14.04
CA ARG A 91 5.21 0.85 -15.35
C ARG A 91 5.87 1.58 -16.52
N LEU A 92 6.03 2.90 -16.43
CA LEU A 92 6.71 3.67 -17.48
C LEU A 92 8.19 3.27 -17.61
N ALA A 93 8.88 3.06 -16.49
CA ALA A 93 10.27 2.60 -16.50
C ALA A 93 10.40 1.21 -17.14
N LEU A 94 9.51 0.28 -16.82
CA LEU A 94 9.44 -1.05 -17.43
C LEU A 94 9.18 -0.99 -18.93
N GLN A 95 8.21 -0.18 -19.38
CA GLN A 95 7.91 0.02 -20.79
C GLN A 95 9.13 0.58 -21.54
N ARG A 96 9.80 1.58 -20.96
CA ARG A 96 11.01 2.14 -21.55
C ARG A 96 12.14 1.13 -21.62
N PHE A 97 12.36 0.35 -20.56
CA PHE A 97 13.34 -0.73 -20.55
C PHE A 97 13.02 -1.77 -21.63
N GLY A 98 11.78 -2.26 -21.69
CA GLY A 98 11.35 -3.20 -22.73
C GLY A 98 11.50 -2.65 -24.15
N SER A 99 11.27 -1.36 -24.37
CA SER A 99 11.51 -0.72 -25.68
C SER A 99 13.00 -0.61 -26.05
N LEU A 100 13.89 -0.47 -25.07
CA LEU A 100 15.33 -0.46 -25.27
C LEU A 100 15.89 -1.87 -25.50
N PHE A 101 15.22 -2.88 -24.96
CA PHE A 101 15.59 -4.29 -25.04
C PHE A 101 14.52 -5.10 -25.77
N SER A 102 13.98 -4.60 -26.89
CA SER A 102 13.11 -5.41 -27.72
C SER A 102 13.92 -6.61 -28.21
N PRO A 103 13.50 -7.86 -27.94
CA PRO A 103 14.20 -9.01 -28.48
C PRO A 103 14.26 -8.85 -30.00
N PRO A 104 15.38 -9.22 -30.65
CA PRO A 104 15.43 -9.26 -32.11
C PRO A 104 14.24 -10.06 -32.61
N ALA A 105 13.73 -9.73 -33.80
CA ALA A 105 12.66 -10.49 -34.43
C ALA A 105 12.99 -11.99 -34.32
N PRO A 106 12.00 -12.85 -33.99
CA PRO A 106 12.26 -14.28 -33.89
C PRO A 106 12.97 -14.72 -35.17
N VAL A 107 14.13 -15.36 -34.99
CA VAL A 107 14.91 -15.90 -36.09
C VAL A 107 14.02 -16.91 -36.81
N PRO A 108 13.79 -16.80 -38.13
CA PRO A 108 12.95 -17.75 -38.84
C PRO A 108 13.45 -19.18 -38.62
N ASP A 109 12.55 -20.14 -38.48
CA ASP A 109 12.90 -21.55 -38.20
C ASP A 109 13.91 -22.11 -39.24
N GLU A 110 13.87 -21.61 -40.48
CA GLU A 110 14.80 -21.92 -41.59
C GLU A 110 16.28 -21.60 -41.29
N GLU A 111 16.57 -20.60 -40.45
CA GLU A 111 17.94 -20.25 -40.02
C GLU A 111 18.42 -21.04 -38.80
N ILE A 112 17.51 -21.70 -38.07
CA ILE A 112 17.81 -22.49 -36.85
C ILE A 112 18.12 -23.95 -37.21
N LEU A 113 17.46 -24.46 -38.26
CA LEU A 113 17.62 -25.81 -38.81
C LEU A 113 19.08 -26.31 -39.00
N PRO A 114 20.07 -25.48 -39.37
CA PRO A 114 21.47 -25.92 -39.51
C PRO A 114 22.21 -26.15 -38.19
N TYR A 115 21.62 -25.79 -37.04
CA TYR A 115 22.27 -25.79 -35.72
C TYR A 115 21.60 -26.72 -34.70
N LEU A 116 20.58 -27.46 -35.14
CA LEU A 116 19.90 -28.48 -34.35
C LEU A 116 20.37 -29.85 -34.83
N ASP A 117 21.54 -30.28 -34.34
CA ASP A 117 22.03 -31.67 -34.43
C ASP A 117 21.91 -32.36 -33.05
#